data_AF-A0A9W6X794-F1
#
_entry.id   AF-A0A9W6X794-F1
#
_cell.length_a   1.000
_cell.length_b   1.000
_cell.length_c   1.000
_cell.angle_alpha   90.00
_cell.angle_beta   90.00
_cell.angle_gamma   90.00
#
_symmetry.space_group_name_H-M   'P 1'
#
loop_
_entity.id
_entity.type
_entity.pdbx_description
1 polymer ?
#
loop_
_entity_poly.entity_id
_entity_poly.type
_entity_poly.pdbx_seq_one_letter_code
_entity_poly.pdbx_strand_id
1 'polypeptide(L)'
;MYSKTYHALAPVADTTARQRLLHAAAPAIAAGTPINDDLFFSVIMERQLREREAQGGMVTRHEVLTAMIREHAILMEHAEAEYPKAIAPTVMPAAEMNM
;
A
#
# COMPACT_ATOMS: atom_id res chain seq x y z
N MET A 1 -10.68 3.46 0.72
CA MET A 1 -10.90 2.35 -0.24
C MET A 1 -9.89 2.51 -1.37
N TYR A 2 -8.69 1.92 -1.25
CA TYR A 2 -7.63 2.04 -2.27
C TYR A 2 -7.49 0.79 -3.15
N SER A 3 -7.92 -0.39 -2.69
CA SER A 3 -8.05 -1.58 -3.54
C SER A 3 -9.09 -1.44 -4.66
N LYS A 4 -9.94 -0.40 -4.65
CA LYS A 4 -10.77 -0.02 -5.81
C LYS A 4 -10.10 1.00 -6.74
N THR A 5 -9.06 1.68 -6.29
CA THR A 5 -8.48 2.86 -6.96
C THR A 5 -7.24 2.50 -7.77
N TYR A 6 -6.51 1.46 -7.37
CA TYR A 6 -5.36 0.96 -8.13
C TYR A 6 -5.69 -0.39 -8.78
N HIS A 7 -5.79 -0.40 -10.11
CA HIS A 7 -5.80 -1.64 -10.89
C HIS A 7 -4.50 -2.38 -10.63
N ALA A 8 -4.58 -3.50 -9.92
CA ALA A 8 -3.52 -4.48 -9.66
C ALA A 8 -2.10 -3.90 -9.45
N LEU A 9 -1.66 -3.83 -8.19
CA LEU A 9 -0.29 -3.40 -7.89
C LEU A 9 0.69 -4.53 -8.24
N ALA A 10 1.34 -4.39 -9.41
CA ALA A 10 2.32 -5.36 -9.89
C ALA A 10 3.59 -5.31 -9.01
N PRO A 11 4.24 -6.45 -8.75
CA PRO A 11 5.44 -6.51 -7.94
C PRO A 11 6.58 -5.76 -8.60
N VAL A 12 7.27 -6.36 -9.56
CA VAL A 12 8.41 -5.77 -10.25
C VAL A 12 8.12 -5.77 -11.74
N ALA A 13 8.24 -4.62 -12.41
CA ALA A 13 8.01 -4.51 -13.85
C ALA A 13 9.20 -5.05 -14.67
N ASP A 14 10.43 -4.81 -14.23
CA ASP A 14 11.63 -5.33 -14.89
C ASP A 14 11.86 -6.83 -14.57
N THR A 15 12.16 -7.60 -15.60
CA THR A 15 12.35 -9.05 -15.48
C THR A 15 13.65 -9.44 -14.77
N THR A 16 14.69 -8.63 -14.90
CA THR A 16 16.01 -8.86 -14.27
C THR A 16 15.94 -8.56 -12.78
N ALA A 17 15.33 -7.44 -12.41
CA ALA A 17 15.04 -7.12 -11.03
C ALA A 17 14.10 -8.16 -10.40
N ARG A 18 13.08 -8.63 -11.13
CA ARG A 18 12.16 -9.68 -10.65
C ARG A 18 12.88 -10.98 -10.32
N GLN A 19 13.84 -11.42 -11.13
CA GLN A 19 14.63 -12.63 -10.86
C GLN A 19 15.52 -12.48 -9.63
N ARG A 20 16.08 -11.30 -9.39
CA ARG A 20 16.92 -11.05 -8.20
C ARG A 20 16.10 -10.91 -6.93
N LEU A 21 14.87 -10.40 -7.07
CA LEU A 21 13.92 -10.18 -5.98
C LEU A 21 12.93 -11.36 -5.83
N LEU A 22 13.21 -12.53 -6.44
CA LEU A 22 12.23 -13.61 -6.59
C LEU A 22 11.65 -14.15 -5.27
N HIS A 23 12.37 -13.96 -4.16
CA HIS A 23 11.93 -14.35 -2.81
C HIS A 23 11.56 -13.17 -1.90
N ALA A 24 11.65 -11.94 -2.41
CA ALA A 24 11.44 -10.71 -1.67
C ALA A 24 10.43 -9.77 -2.32
N ALA A 25 10.00 -10.06 -3.56
CA ALA A 25 8.96 -9.34 -4.25
C ALA A 25 7.60 -9.74 -3.65
N ALA A 26 6.86 -8.75 -3.14
CA ALA A 26 5.54 -9.02 -2.59
C ALA A 26 4.58 -9.46 -3.70
N PRO A 27 3.64 -10.37 -3.44
CA PRO A 27 2.77 -10.96 -4.47
C PRO A 27 1.87 -9.91 -5.12
N ALA A 28 1.47 -10.08 -6.38
CA ALA A 28 0.55 -9.13 -7.01
C ALA A 28 -0.76 -9.01 -6.19
N ILE A 29 -1.23 -7.77 -5.98
CA ILE A 29 -2.44 -7.52 -5.17
C ILE A 29 -3.57 -7.19 -6.12
N ALA A 30 -4.63 -8.00 -6.12
CA ALA A 30 -5.83 -7.75 -6.89
C ALA A 30 -6.75 -6.77 -6.17
N ALA A 31 -7.62 -6.12 -6.93
CA ALA A 31 -8.67 -5.29 -6.36
C ALA A 31 -9.58 -6.11 -5.43
N GLY A 32 -9.84 -5.60 -4.23
CA GLY A 32 -10.62 -6.27 -3.20
C GLY A 32 -9.90 -7.40 -2.45
N THR A 33 -8.61 -7.67 -2.70
CA THR A 33 -7.82 -8.58 -1.85
C THR A 33 -7.73 -7.99 -0.43
N PRO A 34 -8.11 -8.74 0.62
CA PRO A 34 -7.93 -8.29 1.99
C PRO A 34 -6.44 -8.03 2.28
N ILE A 35 -6.13 -6.87 2.84
CA ILE A 35 -4.77 -6.56 3.30
C ILE A 35 -4.61 -7.11 4.71
N ASN A 36 -3.67 -8.04 4.87
CA ASN A 36 -3.27 -8.58 6.17
C ASN A 36 -1.84 -8.15 6.53
N ASP A 37 -1.43 -8.40 7.77
CA ASP A 37 -0.13 -8.00 8.29
C ASP A 37 1.05 -8.60 7.51
N ASP A 38 0.90 -9.83 7.01
CA ASP A 38 1.93 -10.51 6.21
C ASP A 38 2.17 -9.78 4.87
N LEU A 39 1.09 -9.35 4.21
CA LEU A 39 1.19 -8.58 2.97
C LEU A 39 1.82 -7.21 3.22
N PHE A 40 1.47 -6.58 4.34
CA PHE A 40 2.05 -5.32 4.79
C PHE A 40 3.56 -5.45 5.05
N PHE A 41 3.98 -6.48 5.78
CA PHE A 41 5.41 -6.75 6.01
C PHE A 41 6.15 -7.03 4.70
N SER A 42 5.55 -7.81 3.81
CA SER A 42 6.16 -8.17 2.53
C SER A 42 6.45 -6.95 1.64
N VAL A 43 5.55 -5.95 1.60
CA VAL A 43 5.76 -4.75 0.75
C VAL A 43 6.81 -3.81 1.30
N ILE A 44 6.95 -3.71 2.64
CA ILE A 44 8.04 -2.95 3.26
C ILE A 44 9.38 -3.59 2.91
N MET A 45 9.48 -4.90 3.06
CA MET A 45 10.71 -5.65 2.74
C MET A 45 11.08 -5.51 1.27
N GLU A 46 10.10 -5.58 0.37
CA GLU A 46 10.29 -5.37 -1.07
C GLU A 46 10.87 -3.98 -1.37
N ARG A 47 10.30 -2.89 -0.83
CA ARG A 47 10.82 -1.53 -1.04
C ARG A 47 12.25 -1.41 -0.53
N GLN A 48 12.51 -1.84 0.71
CA GLN A 48 13.83 -1.71 1.33
C GLN A 48 14.90 -2.46 0.54
N LEU A 49 14.57 -3.65 0.02
CA LEU A 49 15.51 -4.40 -0.79
C LEU A 49 15.81 -3.70 -2.12
N ARG A 50 14.79 -3.14 -2.78
CA ARG A 50 15.00 -2.36 -4.01
C ARG A 50 15.83 -1.11 -3.80
N GLU A 51 15.69 -0.44 -2.66
CA GLU A 51 16.55 0.70 -2.33
C GLU A 51 18.02 0.30 -2.22
N ARG A 52 18.31 -0.85 -1.61
CA ARG A 52 19.69 -1.38 -1.54
C ARG A 52 20.20 -1.76 -2.92
N GLU A 53 19.41 -2.49 -3.71
CA GLU A 53 19.79 -2.89 -5.07
C GLU A 53 19.98 -1.71 -6.02
N ALA A 54 19.22 -0.63 -5.83
CA ALA A 54 19.37 0.60 -6.61
C ALA A 54 20.69 1.34 -6.33
N GLN A 55 21.26 1.22 -5.11
CA GLN A 55 22.59 1.73 -4.81
C GLN A 55 23.68 0.97 -5.59
N GLY A 56 23.46 -0.33 -5.84
CA GLY A 56 24.32 -1.17 -6.69
C GLY A 56 24.06 -1.03 -8.19
N GLY A 57 23.12 -0.18 -8.61
CA GLY A 57 22.73 -0.02 -10.02
C GLY A 57 21.96 -1.21 -10.60
N MET A 58 21.50 -2.15 -9.76
CA MET A 58 20.85 -3.39 -10.17
C MET A 58 19.34 -3.24 -10.39
N VAL A 59 18.76 -2.21 -9.78
CA VAL A 59 17.35 -1.82 -9.88
C VAL A 59 17.29 -0.35 -10.23
N THR A 60 16.35 0.03 -11.09
CA THR A 60 16.21 1.43 -11.50
C THR A 60 15.57 2.28 -10.40
N ARG A 61 15.85 3.59 -10.38
CA ARG A 61 15.13 4.52 -9.50
C ARG A 61 13.62 4.50 -9.72
N HIS A 62 13.19 4.23 -10.95
CA HIS A 62 11.77 4.10 -11.28
C HIS A 62 11.11 2.94 -10.53
N GLU A 63 11.76 1.78 -10.48
CA GLU A 63 11.22 0.61 -9.77
C GLU A 63 11.20 0.77 -8.25
N VAL A 64 12.13 1.54 -7.69
CA VAL A 64 12.08 1.96 -6.29
C VAL A 64 10.85 2.84 -6.04
N LEU A 65 10.61 3.82 -6.90
CA LEU A 65 9.43 4.68 -6.82
C LEU A 65 8.12 3.88 -6.95
N THR A 66 8.07 2.90 -7.86
CA THR A 66 6.90 2.00 -7.97
C THR A 66 6.68 1.21 -6.68
N ALA A 67 7.73 0.70 -6.04
CA ALA A 67 7.61 0.00 -4.76
C ALA A 67 7.16 0.93 -3.62
N MET A 68 7.63 2.18 -3.59
CA MET A 68 7.18 3.18 -2.61
C MET A 68 5.69 3.52 -2.75
N ILE A 69 5.22 3.73 -3.99
CA ILE A 69 3.80 4.01 -4.26
C ILE A 69 2.94 2.82 -3.81
N ARG A 70 3.41 1.61 -4.08
CA ARG A 70 2.75 0.37 -3.69
C ARG A 70 2.68 0.22 -2.17
N GLU A 71 3.80 0.39 -1.45
CA GLU A 71 3.84 0.36 0.02
C GLU A 71 2.88 1.40 0.60
N HIS A 72 2.90 2.62 0.08
CA HIS A 72 2.02 3.69 0.55
C HIS A 72 0.53 3.35 0.37
N ALA A 73 0.14 2.81 -0.79
CA ALA A 73 -1.24 2.41 -1.03
C ALA A 73 -1.72 1.33 -0.03
N ILE A 74 -0.86 0.37 0.28
CA ILE A 74 -1.16 -0.74 1.20
C ILE A 74 -1.22 -0.25 2.64
N LEU A 75 -0.30 0.61 3.06
CA LEU A 75 -0.31 1.28 4.37
C LEU A 75 -1.62 2.01 4.61
N MET A 76 -2.08 2.79 3.61
CA MET A 76 -3.30 3.57 3.73
C MET A 76 -4.53 2.67 3.89
N GLU A 77 -4.61 1.57 3.14
CA GLU A 77 -5.75 0.66 3.25
C GLU A 77 -5.71 -0.22 4.51
N HIS A 78 -4.52 -0.64 4.96
CA HIS A 78 -4.36 -1.29 6.27
C HIS A 78 -4.80 -0.36 7.41
N ALA A 79 -4.35 0.91 7.39
CA ALA A 79 -4.74 1.90 8.38
C ALA A 79 -6.25 2.20 8.38
N GLU A 80 -6.88 2.25 7.21
CA GLU A 80 -8.35 2.40 7.10
C GLU A 80 -9.11 1.19 7.67
N ALA A 81 -8.56 -0.02 7.53
CA ALA A 81 -9.16 -1.25 8.06
C ALA A 81 -9.00 -1.37 9.57
N GLU A 82 -7.81 -1.06 10.10
CA GLU A 82 -7.48 -1.13 11.52
C GLU A 82 -8.12 0.02 12.32
N TYR A 83 -8.15 1.22 11.73
CA TYR A 83 -8.67 2.44 12.35
C TYR A 83 -9.81 3.03 11.50
N PRO A 84 -11.00 2.40 11.50
CA PRO A 84 -12.14 2.93 10.78
C PRO A 84 -12.43 4.36 11.28
N LYS A 85 -12.56 5.30 10.34
CA LYS A 85 -12.83 6.72 10.66
C LYS A 85 -13.95 6.82 11.69
N ALA A 86 -13.65 7.45 12.82
CA ALA A 86 -14.67 7.81 13.79
C ALA A 86 -15.72 8.69 13.07
N ILE A 87 -16.96 8.23 13.03
CA ILE A 87 -18.07 9.05 12.56
C ILE A 87 -18.26 10.12 13.63
N ALA A 88 -17.92 11.37 13.31
CA ALA A 88 -18.20 12.48 14.21
C ALA A 88 -19.71 12.50 14.47
N PRO A 89 -20.16 12.50 15.75
CA PRO A 89 -21.57 12.56 16.04
C PRO A 89 -22.13 13.84 15.41
N THR A 90 -23.16 13.68 14.59
CA THR A 90 -23.87 14.82 14.02
C THR A 90 -24.53 15.57 15.19
N VAL A 91 -23.97 16.71 15.57
CA VAL A 91 -24.63 17.62 16.50
C VAL A 91 -25.84 18.18 15.76
N MET A 92 -27.02 17.60 16.00
CA MET A 92 -28.25 18.24 15.57
C MET A 92 -28.35 19.58 16.30
N PRO A 93 -28.59 20.71 15.60
CA PRO A 93 -28.87 21.95 16.29
C PRO A 93 -30.11 21.71 17.16
N ALA A 94 -29.99 21.99 18.46
CA ALA A 94 -31.10 21.90 19.37
C ALA A 94 -32.22 22.77 18.81
N ALA A 95 -33.38 22.15 18.53
CA ALA A 95 -34.56 22.91 18.22
C ALA A 95 -34.79 23.85 19.40
N GLU A 96 -34.68 25.16 19.15
CA GLU A 96 -35.05 26.19 20.12
C GLU A 96 -36.49 25.90 20.53
N MET A 97 -36.64 25.36 21.73
CA MET A 97 -37.91 25.09 22.35
C MET A 97 -38.46 26.45 22.80
N ASN A 98 -39.04 27.19 21.86
CA ASN A 98 -39.75 28.43 22.13
C ASN A 98 -40.91 28.12 23.08
N MET A 99 -40.79 28.58 24.33
CA MET A 99 -41.88 28.75 25.29
C MET A 99 -42.03 30.24 25.57
#